data_AF-A0A3P6TKR8-F1
#
_entry.id   AF-A0A3P6TKR8-F1
#
_cell.length_a   1.000
_cell.length_b   1.000
_cell.length_c   1.000
_cell.angle_alpha   90.00
_cell.angle_beta   90.00
_cell.angle_gamma   90.00
#
_symmetry.space_group_name_H-M   'P 1'
#
loop_
_entity.id
_entity.type
_entity.pdbx_description
1 polymer ?
#
loop_
_entity_poly.entity_id
_entity_poly.type
_entity_poly.pdbx_seq_one_letter_code
_entity_poly.pdbx_strand_id
1 'polypeptide(L)'
;MGTEFNPFSELVGPATGQHDSGDLRQNNEKDVIQDIFLISCTREPHTKPCLLLIGDANQTLTLESLDQILFDRLNLATIAPESVLRTPTCTEAEYHSATQLDPIVYLFDCYCRSILVCHKPTASSPVDSTAELAKACQSEIFKQAALSLLLDVELGGEVRCQSLFRLLLDNSGPQSDLNQVGQLDAFMAGLVAATQSQADGEDVSADALVNLPLSDSQLTAFRPLVRELTQRLKDLGKIDEAGSEAPPGPLQIALGLHRRPKPKVGRQARLLFLPERNTLLNLTTWLAKYPVTAQVIQ
;
A
#
# COMPACT_ATOMS: atom_id res chain seq x y z
N MET A 1 60.35 31.93 -6.52
CA MET A 1 59.39 30.84 -6.80
C MET A 1 58.31 31.42 -7.68
N GLY A 2 58.39 31.22 -8.99
CA GLY A 2 57.40 31.71 -9.95
C GLY A 2 56.38 30.62 -10.21
N THR A 3 55.11 30.89 -9.92
CA THR A 3 53.99 30.06 -10.35
C THR A 3 53.64 30.43 -11.78
N GLU A 4 53.76 29.45 -12.68
CA GLU A 4 53.45 29.55 -14.10
C GLU A 4 51.96 29.86 -14.30
N PHE A 5 51.70 30.94 -15.02
CA PHE A 5 50.38 31.40 -15.43
C PHE A 5 49.90 30.50 -16.57
N ASN A 6 48.77 29.81 -16.40
CA ASN A 6 48.23 28.92 -17.42
C ASN A 6 47.53 29.75 -18.53
N PRO A 7 48.03 29.77 -19.78
CA PRO A 7 47.53 30.62 -20.86
C PRO A 7 46.19 30.14 -21.46
N PHE A 8 45.64 29.00 -21.00
CA PHE A 8 44.33 28.50 -21.45
C PHE A 8 43.15 28.99 -20.60
N SER A 9 43.40 29.78 -19.56
CA SER A 9 42.37 30.29 -18.65
C SER A 9 41.40 31.29 -19.32
N GLU A 10 41.79 31.88 -20.46
CA GLU A 10 41.00 32.89 -21.18
C GLU A 10 40.15 32.34 -22.33
N LEU A 11 40.15 31.02 -22.56
CA LEU A 11 39.32 30.36 -23.60
C LEU A 11 37.97 29.84 -23.09
N VAL A 12 37.70 29.96 -21.79
CA VAL A 12 36.36 29.75 -21.21
C VAL A 12 35.75 31.13 -21.02
N GLY A 13 35.02 31.60 -22.02
CA GLY A 13 34.24 32.84 -21.92
C GLY A 13 33.29 32.78 -20.72
N PRO A 14 32.86 33.95 -20.20
CA PRO A 14 31.93 33.96 -19.07
C PRO A 14 30.66 33.25 -19.51
N ALA A 15 30.41 32.06 -18.95
CA ALA A 15 29.11 31.42 -19.01
C ALA A 15 28.15 32.34 -18.26
N THR A 16 27.54 33.25 -19.01
CA THR A 16 26.34 33.97 -18.61
C THR A 16 25.35 32.95 -18.06
N GLY A 17 24.92 33.21 -16.82
CA GLY A 17 24.22 32.26 -15.97
C GLY A 17 23.07 31.51 -16.65
N GLN A 18 23.12 30.20 -16.49
CA GLN A 18 22.00 29.30 -16.70
C GLN A 18 21.93 28.38 -15.48
N HIS A 19 21.74 28.98 -14.30
CA HIS A 19 21.73 28.29 -13.01
C HIS A 19 20.31 28.02 -12.47
N ASP A 20 19.25 28.34 -13.21
CA ASP A 20 17.89 28.42 -12.62
C ASP A 20 16.95 27.24 -12.93
N SER A 21 17.25 26.37 -13.91
CA SER A 21 16.29 25.32 -14.31
C SER A 21 16.51 23.94 -13.66
N GLY A 22 17.73 23.65 -13.21
CA GLY A 22 18.07 22.40 -12.52
C GLY A 22 17.48 22.36 -11.11
N ASP A 23 17.67 23.44 -10.36
CA ASP A 23 17.20 23.56 -8.96
C ASP A 23 15.67 23.55 -8.86
N LEU A 24 14.97 24.18 -9.80
CA LEU A 24 13.50 24.17 -9.84
C LEU A 24 12.93 22.78 -10.15
N ARG A 25 13.59 21.99 -11.00
CA ARG A 25 13.16 20.61 -11.30
C ARG A 25 13.40 19.67 -10.11
N GLN A 26 14.55 19.75 -9.47
CA GLN A 26 14.86 18.96 -8.28
C GLN A 26 13.97 19.31 -7.09
N ASN A 27 13.65 20.60 -6.90
CA ASN A 27 12.73 21.03 -5.85
C ASN A 27 11.30 20.52 -6.10
N ASN A 28 10.83 20.55 -7.36
CA ASN A 28 9.52 19.97 -7.71
C ASN A 28 9.48 18.44 -7.54
N GLU A 29 10.59 17.74 -7.85
CA GLU A 29 10.68 16.30 -7.64
C GLU A 29 10.60 15.94 -6.15
N LYS A 30 11.41 16.61 -5.33
CA LYS A 30 11.38 16.48 -3.86
C LYS A 30 9.96 16.69 -3.35
N ASP A 31 9.30 17.79 -3.72
CA ASP A 31 7.95 18.11 -3.24
C ASP A 31 6.91 17.05 -3.59
N VAL A 32 6.98 16.46 -4.80
CA VAL A 32 6.09 15.37 -5.22
C VAL A 32 6.35 14.10 -4.41
N ILE A 33 7.61 13.73 -4.21
CA ILE A 33 7.98 12.56 -3.40
C ILE A 33 7.53 12.77 -1.95
N GLN A 34 7.74 13.96 -1.38
CA GLN A 34 7.26 14.29 -0.04
C GLN A 34 5.73 14.22 0.06
N ASP A 35 5.00 14.65 -0.98
CA ASP A 35 3.53 14.56 -1.02
C ASP A 35 3.01 13.13 -1.06
N ILE A 36 3.69 12.25 -1.78
CA ILE A 36 3.26 10.85 -1.93
C ILE A 36 3.63 10.05 -0.69
N PHE A 37 4.85 10.21 -0.17
CA PHE A 37 5.39 9.35 0.88
C PHE A 37 5.30 9.96 2.28
N LEU A 38 5.02 11.26 2.42
CA LEU A 38 5.01 11.96 3.71
C LEU A 38 6.33 11.81 4.46
N ILE A 39 7.45 11.89 3.73
CA ILE A 39 8.81 11.76 4.26
C ILE A 39 9.61 13.04 4.01
N SER A 40 10.66 13.27 4.80
CA SER A 40 11.65 14.31 4.55
C SER A 40 13.03 13.82 4.98
N CYS A 41 14.10 14.29 4.31
CA CYS A 41 15.48 14.07 4.73
C CYS A 41 16.09 15.34 5.39
N THR A 42 15.38 16.47 5.35
CA THR A 42 15.83 17.75 5.94
C THR A 42 14.80 18.29 6.94
N ARG A 43 15.30 19.05 7.93
CA ARG A 43 14.47 19.79 8.91
C ARG A 43 14.11 21.21 8.45
N GLU A 44 14.28 21.49 7.16
CA GLU A 44 13.97 22.78 6.58
C GLU A 44 12.48 23.09 6.71
N PRO A 45 12.09 24.38 6.71
CA PRO A 45 10.69 24.76 6.78
C PRO A 45 9.93 24.19 5.58
N HIS A 46 8.93 23.36 5.89
CA HIS A 46 8.10 22.66 4.94
C HIS A 46 6.67 23.22 4.94
N THR A 47 6.01 23.16 3.79
CA THR A 47 4.62 23.60 3.63
C THR A 47 3.60 22.51 3.98
N LYS A 48 4.07 21.27 4.20
CA LYS A 48 3.23 20.10 4.38
C LYS A 48 2.85 19.90 5.86
N PRO A 49 1.62 19.42 6.14
CA PRO A 49 1.08 19.36 7.48
C PRO A 49 1.88 18.42 8.41
N CYS A 50 2.29 17.27 7.87
CA CYS A 50 3.00 16.24 8.62
C CYS A 50 3.95 15.47 7.71
N LEU A 51 5.24 15.42 8.08
CA LEU A 51 6.25 14.61 7.40
C LEU A 51 7.06 13.81 8.42
N LEU A 52 7.52 12.62 8.03
CA LEU A 52 8.44 11.79 8.80
C LEU A 52 9.88 12.05 8.34
N LEU A 53 10.73 12.50 9.26
CA LEU A 53 12.16 12.67 9.02
C LEU A 53 12.84 11.29 8.97
N ILE A 54 13.44 10.94 7.84
CA ILE A 54 14.15 9.69 7.58
C ILE A 54 15.53 9.98 7.03
N GLY A 55 16.51 9.16 7.43
CA GLY A 55 17.90 9.27 6.99
C GLY A 55 18.71 10.31 7.75
N ASP A 56 19.99 10.39 7.41
CA ASP A 56 20.90 11.41 7.91
C ASP A 56 20.65 12.75 7.18
N ALA A 57 20.89 13.87 7.86
CA ALA A 57 20.53 15.24 7.44
C ALA A 57 21.13 15.73 6.10
N ASN A 58 21.86 14.89 5.38
CA ASN A 58 22.53 15.19 4.11
C ASN A 58 22.09 14.29 2.94
N GLN A 59 21.15 13.36 3.13
CA GLN A 59 20.66 12.53 2.03
C GLN A 59 19.68 13.33 1.16
N THR A 60 19.94 13.39 -0.14
CA THR A 60 19.05 14.05 -1.10
C THR A 60 17.87 13.15 -1.41
N LEU A 61 16.65 13.67 -1.26
CA LEU A 61 15.42 12.95 -1.61
C LEU A 61 15.18 13.03 -3.12
N THR A 62 15.62 12.00 -3.83
CA THR A 62 15.41 11.82 -5.28
C THR A 62 14.84 10.44 -5.57
N LEU A 63 14.30 10.25 -6.77
CA LEU A 63 13.78 8.95 -7.20
C LEU A 63 14.83 7.82 -7.11
N GLU A 64 16.10 8.12 -7.40
CA GLU A 64 17.21 7.14 -7.31
C GLU A 64 17.48 6.68 -5.87
N SER A 65 17.25 7.55 -4.89
CA SER A 65 17.44 7.23 -3.47
C SER A 65 16.20 6.61 -2.82
N LEU A 66 15.07 6.61 -3.53
CA LEU A 66 13.75 6.33 -2.96
C LEU A 66 13.61 4.88 -2.47
N ASP A 67 14.16 3.92 -3.21
CA ASP A 67 14.18 2.50 -2.84
C ASP A 67 14.75 2.32 -1.42
N GLN A 68 15.98 2.78 -1.19
CA GLN A 68 16.64 2.68 0.11
C GLN A 68 15.87 3.41 1.22
N ILE A 69 15.37 4.62 0.94
CA ILE A 69 14.63 5.42 1.94
C ILE A 69 13.32 4.73 2.34
N LEU A 70 12.61 4.14 1.36
CA LEU A 70 11.39 3.38 1.63
C LEU A 70 11.71 2.09 2.37
N PHE A 71 12.75 1.36 1.98
CA PHE A 71 13.19 0.18 2.69
C PHE A 71 13.49 0.48 4.17
N ASP A 72 14.24 1.54 4.45
CA ASP A 72 14.55 1.97 5.82
C ASP A 72 13.28 2.35 6.58
N ARG A 73 12.38 3.12 5.95
CA ARG A 73 11.11 3.52 6.54
C ARG A 73 10.23 2.33 6.90
N LEU A 74 10.04 1.39 5.98
CA LEU A 74 9.12 0.25 6.13
C LEU A 74 9.61 -0.75 7.19
N ASN A 75 10.90 -0.72 7.52
CA ASN A 75 11.50 -1.57 8.56
C ASN A 75 11.64 -0.86 9.92
N LEU A 76 11.12 0.36 10.08
CA LEU A 76 11.08 1.05 11.37
C LEU A 76 10.14 0.31 12.34
N ALA A 77 10.68 -0.14 13.47
CA ALA A 77 9.88 -0.78 14.52
C ALA A 77 8.99 0.21 15.29
N THR A 78 9.47 1.45 15.46
CA THR A 78 8.77 2.52 16.18
C THR A 78 9.14 3.87 15.59
N ILE A 79 8.18 4.80 15.56
CA ILE A 79 8.40 6.19 15.15
C ILE A 79 8.47 7.07 16.38
N ALA A 80 9.60 7.75 16.56
CA ALA A 80 9.80 8.65 17.67
C ALA A 80 9.11 9.99 17.40
N PRO A 81 8.44 10.63 18.38
CA PRO A 81 7.70 11.87 18.14
C PRO A 81 8.56 13.00 17.56
N GLU A 82 9.85 13.04 17.89
CA GLU A 82 10.83 14.02 17.42
C GLU A 82 11.24 13.85 15.96
N SER A 83 11.01 12.68 15.36
CA SER A 83 11.22 12.48 13.92
C SER A 83 10.01 12.96 13.11
N VAL A 84 8.89 13.29 13.73
CA VAL A 84 7.70 13.78 13.03
C VAL A 84 7.71 15.31 12.96
N LEU A 85 7.86 15.84 11.75
CA LEU A 85 7.83 17.26 11.45
C LEU A 85 6.38 17.71 11.26
N ARG A 86 5.77 18.25 12.31
CA ARG A 86 4.39 18.74 12.28
C ARG A 86 4.32 20.26 12.12
N THR A 87 3.38 20.72 11.32
CA THR A 87 2.98 22.14 11.30
C THR A 87 1.73 22.37 12.16
N PRO A 88 1.40 23.62 12.52
CA PRO A 88 0.23 23.93 13.35
C PRO A 88 -1.10 23.54 12.71
N THR A 89 -1.13 23.32 11.39
CA THR A 89 -2.33 22.91 10.64
C THR A 89 -2.48 21.39 10.52
N CYS A 90 -1.57 20.61 11.11
CA CYS A 90 -1.60 19.15 11.08
C CYS A 90 -2.86 18.61 11.77
N THR A 91 -3.63 17.83 11.01
CA THR A 91 -4.76 17.06 11.53
C THR A 91 -4.30 15.72 12.08
N GLU A 92 -5.13 15.09 12.92
CA GLU A 92 -4.87 13.75 13.45
C GLU A 92 -4.78 12.68 12.34
N ALA A 93 -5.59 12.81 11.28
CA ALA A 93 -5.56 11.89 10.14
C ALA A 93 -4.23 11.95 9.39
N GLU A 94 -3.69 13.16 9.17
CA GLU A 94 -2.39 13.36 8.52
C GLU A 94 -1.25 12.84 9.40
N TYR A 95 -1.36 13.04 10.72
CA TYR A 95 -0.41 12.46 11.67
C TYR A 95 -0.41 10.93 11.59
N HIS A 96 -1.57 10.30 11.69
CA HIS A 96 -1.71 8.85 11.63
C HIS A 96 -1.19 8.26 10.31
N SER A 97 -1.41 8.93 9.18
CA SER A 97 -0.92 8.44 7.90
C SER A 97 0.60 8.57 7.77
N ALA A 98 1.20 9.67 8.26
CA ALA A 98 2.65 9.84 8.29
C ALA A 98 3.32 8.80 9.22
N THR A 99 2.69 8.50 10.35
CA THR A 99 3.19 7.53 11.35
C THR A 99 2.69 6.10 11.16
N GLN A 100 2.15 5.75 10.00
CA GLN A 100 1.71 4.40 9.72
C GLN A 100 2.91 3.43 9.72
N LEU A 101 2.90 2.49 10.66
CA LEU A 101 3.93 1.47 10.87
C LEU A 101 3.67 0.20 10.05
N ASP A 102 2.42 -0.07 9.68
CA ASP A 102 2.10 -1.22 8.83
C ASP A 102 2.61 -0.95 7.40
N PRO A 103 3.58 -1.74 6.88
CA PRO A 103 4.20 -1.47 5.59
C PRO A 103 3.20 -1.47 4.43
N ILE A 104 2.27 -2.43 4.42
CA ILE A 104 1.32 -2.59 3.32
C ILE A 104 0.27 -1.49 3.37
N VAL A 105 -0.25 -1.17 4.56
CA VAL A 105 -1.22 -0.09 4.71
C VAL A 105 -0.60 1.25 4.32
N TYR A 106 0.64 1.50 4.74
CA TYR A 106 1.33 2.73 4.35
C TYR A 106 1.56 2.81 2.83
N LEU A 107 2.04 1.73 2.20
CA LEU A 107 2.28 1.72 0.76
C LEU A 107 0.99 1.91 -0.03
N PHE A 108 -0.12 1.34 0.44
CA PHE A 108 -1.43 1.60 -0.14
C PHE A 108 -1.86 3.07 0.01
N ASP A 109 -1.68 3.68 1.19
CA ASP A 109 -1.94 5.11 1.40
C ASP A 109 -1.08 5.99 0.46
N CYS A 110 0.20 5.63 0.28
CA CYS A 110 1.10 6.29 -0.68
C CYS A 110 0.57 6.18 -2.11
N TYR A 111 0.11 4.98 -2.49
CA TYR A 111 -0.50 4.76 -3.80
C TYR A 111 -1.72 5.64 -4.00
N CYS A 112 -2.64 5.70 -3.04
CA CYS A 112 -3.80 6.60 -3.08
C CYS A 112 -3.39 8.08 -3.24
N ARG A 113 -2.37 8.54 -2.49
CA ARG A 113 -1.84 9.91 -2.65
C ARG A 113 -1.21 10.15 -4.02
N SER A 114 -0.51 9.17 -4.58
CA SER A 114 0.07 9.28 -5.92
C SER A 114 -0.99 9.50 -6.99
N ILE A 115 -2.15 8.84 -6.89
CA ILE A 115 -3.29 9.03 -7.80
C ILE A 115 -3.81 10.46 -7.70
N LEU A 116 -3.96 10.98 -6.47
CA LEU A 116 -4.40 12.36 -6.26
C LEU A 116 -3.42 13.35 -6.87
N VAL A 117 -2.11 13.10 -6.76
CA VAL A 117 -1.07 13.94 -7.37
C VAL A 117 -1.13 13.85 -8.90
N CYS A 118 -1.31 12.66 -9.49
CA CYS A 118 -1.49 12.50 -10.94
C CYS A 118 -2.68 13.30 -11.49
N HIS A 119 -3.74 13.47 -10.71
CA HIS A 119 -4.98 14.13 -11.14
C HIS A 119 -5.09 15.60 -10.70
N LYS A 120 -4.09 16.16 -9.98
CA LYS A 120 -4.10 17.59 -9.61
C LYS A 120 -3.95 18.45 -10.88
N PRO A 121 -4.88 19.37 -11.16
CA PRO A 121 -4.71 20.31 -12.26
C PRO A 121 -3.65 21.35 -11.88
N THR A 122 -2.42 21.22 -12.41
CA THR A 122 -1.35 22.20 -12.21
C THR A 122 -1.47 23.32 -13.26
N ALA A 123 -1.71 24.55 -12.81
CA ALA A 123 -1.83 25.72 -13.67
C ALA A 123 -0.48 26.26 -14.19
N SER A 124 0.66 25.70 -13.77
CA SER A 124 1.99 26.30 -13.98
C SER A 124 3.16 25.34 -14.24
N SER A 125 2.93 24.02 -14.36
CA SER A 125 3.95 23.05 -14.77
C SER A 125 3.47 22.29 -16.01
N PRO A 126 4.38 21.77 -16.87
CA PRO A 126 3.96 20.83 -17.90
C PRO A 126 3.39 19.60 -17.17
N VAL A 127 2.07 19.46 -17.24
CA VAL A 127 1.23 18.41 -16.60
C VAL A 127 1.86 17.01 -16.74
N ASP A 128 2.56 16.77 -17.84
CA ASP A 128 3.25 15.53 -18.15
C ASP A 128 4.37 15.19 -17.14
N SER A 129 5.17 16.16 -16.71
CA SER A 129 6.35 15.88 -15.86
C SER A 129 6.00 15.38 -14.45
N THR A 130 4.98 15.96 -13.82
CA THR A 130 4.52 15.56 -12.48
C THR A 130 3.77 14.24 -12.50
N ALA A 131 3.01 13.99 -13.57
CA ALA A 131 2.28 12.73 -13.74
C ALA A 131 3.26 11.57 -13.99
N GLU A 132 4.29 11.77 -14.82
CA GLU A 132 5.33 10.76 -15.04
C GLU A 132 6.13 10.48 -13.76
N LEU A 133 6.47 11.49 -12.97
CA LEU A 133 7.14 11.28 -11.68
C LEU A 133 6.25 10.50 -10.69
N ALA A 134 4.96 10.82 -10.62
CA ALA A 134 4.02 10.10 -9.77
C ALA A 134 3.85 8.64 -10.22
N LYS A 135 3.85 8.34 -11.53
CA LYS A 135 3.90 6.97 -12.05
C LYS A 135 5.20 6.25 -11.69
N ALA A 136 6.34 6.94 -11.73
CA ALA A 136 7.60 6.37 -11.28
C ALA A 136 7.56 6.03 -9.79
N CYS A 137 6.96 6.90 -8.95
CA CYS A 137 6.72 6.61 -7.55
C CYS A 137 5.77 5.42 -7.35
N GLN A 138 4.72 5.27 -8.19
CA GLN A 138 3.83 4.09 -8.17
C GLN A 138 4.59 2.80 -8.45
N SER A 139 5.48 2.80 -9.44
CA SER A 139 6.35 1.66 -9.72
C SER A 139 7.16 1.26 -8.49
N GLU A 140 7.78 2.24 -7.82
CA GLU A 140 8.56 1.99 -6.61
C GLU A 140 7.69 1.47 -5.45
N ILE A 141 6.48 2.01 -5.28
CA ILE A 141 5.51 1.51 -4.29
C ILE A 141 5.20 0.03 -4.54
N PHE A 142 4.98 -0.38 -5.79
CA PHE A 142 4.70 -1.78 -6.11
C PHE A 142 5.91 -2.69 -5.89
N LYS A 143 7.12 -2.23 -6.24
CA LYS A 143 8.37 -2.95 -5.98
C LYS A 143 8.58 -3.18 -4.49
N GLN A 144 8.41 -2.15 -3.66
CA GLN A 144 8.53 -2.25 -2.20
C GLN A 144 7.44 -3.13 -1.58
N ALA A 145 6.21 -3.10 -2.12
CA ALA A 145 5.12 -3.96 -1.65
C ALA A 145 5.38 -5.43 -1.98
N ALA A 146 5.88 -5.73 -3.19
CA ALA A 146 6.27 -7.08 -3.59
C ALA A 146 7.42 -7.61 -2.71
N LEU A 147 8.47 -6.79 -2.53
CA LEU A 147 9.61 -7.11 -1.68
C LEU A 147 9.18 -7.33 -0.22
N SER A 148 8.26 -6.52 0.28
CA SER A 148 7.65 -6.68 1.61
C SER A 148 7.00 -8.06 1.79
N LEU A 149 6.26 -8.56 0.80
CA LEU A 149 5.64 -9.89 0.87
C LEU A 149 6.67 -11.02 0.75
N LEU A 150 7.70 -10.84 -0.09
CA LEU A 150 8.79 -11.82 -0.21
C LEU A 150 9.60 -11.91 1.08
N LEU A 151 9.86 -10.78 1.75
CA LEU A 151 10.53 -10.76 3.06
C LEU A 151 9.74 -11.53 4.13
N ASP A 152 8.41 -11.46 4.12
CA ASP A 152 7.59 -12.28 5.02
C ASP A 152 7.87 -13.78 4.80
N VAL A 153 7.90 -14.24 3.55
CA VAL A 153 8.20 -15.64 3.21
C VAL A 153 9.58 -16.04 3.69
N GLU A 154 10.61 -15.24 3.39
CA GLU A 154 12.01 -15.55 3.74
C GLU A 154 12.23 -15.55 5.26
N LEU A 155 11.56 -14.66 5.99
CA LEU A 155 11.63 -14.59 7.45
C LEU A 155 10.70 -15.59 8.15
N GLY A 156 9.90 -16.36 7.40
CA GLY A 156 8.90 -17.28 7.93
C GLY A 156 7.75 -16.57 8.67
N GLY A 157 7.53 -15.29 8.39
CA GLY A 157 6.44 -14.48 8.91
C GLY A 157 5.24 -14.43 7.94
N GLU A 158 4.11 -13.94 8.44
CA GLU A 158 2.89 -13.74 7.63
C GLU A 158 2.24 -12.37 7.91
N VAL A 159 2.93 -11.46 8.62
CA VAL A 159 2.35 -10.22 9.15
C VAL A 159 1.90 -9.28 8.03
N ARG A 160 2.78 -8.99 7.06
CA ARG A 160 2.49 -8.08 5.94
C ARG A 160 1.46 -8.70 5.01
N CYS A 161 1.53 -10.02 4.82
CA CYS A 161 0.50 -10.75 4.07
C CYS A 161 -0.88 -10.69 4.74
N GLN A 162 -0.95 -10.82 6.07
CA GLN A 162 -2.18 -10.67 6.85
C GLN A 162 -2.72 -9.23 6.76
N SER A 163 -1.86 -8.23 6.76
CA SER A 163 -2.25 -6.83 6.55
C SER A 163 -2.87 -6.61 5.17
N LEU A 164 -2.26 -7.17 4.11
CA LEU A 164 -2.84 -7.14 2.77
C LEU A 164 -4.21 -7.83 2.72
N PHE A 165 -4.32 -9.03 3.31
CA PHE A 165 -5.58 -9.75 3.38
C PHE A 165 -6.65 -8.94 4.12
N ARG A 166 -6.30 -8.31 5.24
CA ARG A 166 -7.21 -7.47 6.02
C ARG A 166 -7.68 -6.26 5.23
N LEU A 167 -6.79 -5.56 4.53
CA LEU A 167 -7.16 -4.45 3.65
C LEU A 167 -8.18 -4.89 2.59
N LEU A 168 -7.95 -6.02 1.94
CA LEU A 168 -8.88 -6.57 0.94
C LEU A 168 -10.22 -6.97 1.56
N LEU A 169 -10.19 -7.61 2.73
CA LEU A 169 -11.38 -8.05 3.43
C LEU A 169 -12.25 -6.86 3.89
N ASP A 170 -11.63 -5.84 4.49
CA ASP A 170 -12.31 -4.64 4.99
C ASP A 170 -12.99 -3.86 3.84
N ASN A 171 -12.47 -3.98 2.62
CA ASN A 171 -13.02 -3.35 1.40
C ASN A 171 -13.89 -4.29 0.54
N SER A 172 -14.13 -5.53 0.96
CA SER A 172 -14.97 -6.49 0.20
C SER A 172 -16.44 -6.47 0.64
N GLY A 173 -16.78 -5.67 1.65
CA GLY A 173 -18.11 -5.59 2.22
C GLY A 173 -19.11 -4.80 1.33
N PRO A 174 -20.42 -4.91 1.60
CA PRO A 174 -21.46 -4.20 0.85
C PRO A 174 -21.49 -2.68 1.07
N GLN A 175 -20.77 -2.17 2.07
CA GLN A 175 -20.69 -0.74 2.41
C GLN A 175 -19.34 -0.14 2.00
N SER A 176 -18.53 -0.85 1.23
CA SER A 176 -17.20 -0.40 0.84
C SER A 176 -17.28 0.72 -0.21
N ASP A 177 -16.38 1.69 -0.14
CA ASP A 177 -16.28 2.77 -1.12
C ASP A 177 -15.80 2.22 -2.47
N LEU A 178 -16.59 2.40 -3.53
CA LEU A 178 -16.26 1.95 -4.89
C LEU A 178 -14.94 2.52 -5.39
N ASN A 179 -14.59 3.75 -5.00
CA ASN A 179 -13.32 4.36 -5.39
C ASN A 179 -12.15 3.65 -4.71
N GLN A 180 -12.29 3.35 -3.42
CA GLN A 180 -11.27 2.64 -2.64
C GLN A 180 -11.09 1.21 -3.13
N VAL A 181 -12.18 0.52 -3.50
CA VAL A 181 -12.14 -0.81 -4.11
C VAL A 181 -11.40 -0.76 -5.46
N GLY A 182 -11.69 0.23 -6.31
CA GLY A 182 -11.00 0.40 -7.59
C GLY A 182 -9.50 0.69 -7.42
N GLN A 183 -9.13 1.53 -6.46
CA GLN A 183 -7.73 1.80 -6.12
C GLN A 183 -7.02 0.55 -5.60
N LEU A 184 -7.68 -0.24 -4.75
CA LEU A 184 -7.11 -1.47 -4.22
C LEU A 184 -6.98 -2.56 -5.30
N ASP A 185 -7.88 -2.59 -6.29
CA ASP A 185 -7.82 -3.51 -7.45
C ASP A 185 -6.62 -3.18 -8.34
N ALA A 186 -6.40 -1.88 -8.59
CA ALA A 186 -5.23 -1.40 -9.33
C ALA A 186 -3.92 -1.62 -8.54
N PHE A 187 -3.95 -1.45 -7.21
CA PHE A 187 -2.80 -1.73 -6.34
C PHE A 187 -2.43 -3.22 -6.37
N MET A 188 -3.42 -4.12 -6.29
CA MET A 188 -3.22 -5.56 -6.42
C MET A 188 -2.66 -5.95 -7.80
N ALA A 189 -3.15 -5.33 -8.88
CA ALA A 189 -2.63 -5.56 -10.22
C ALA A 189 -1.15 -5.13 -10.33
N GLY A 190 -0.81 -3.93 -9.83
CA GLY A 190 0.56 -3.43 -9.79
C GLY A 190 1.49 -4.31 -8.96
N LEU A 191 1.02 -4.80 -7.80
CA LEU A 191 1.76 -5.72 -6.94
C LEU A 191 2.08 -7.05 -7.64
N VAL A 192 1.10 -7.65 -8.32
CA VAL A 192 1.30 -8.90 -9.07
C VAL A 192 2.32 -8.69 -10.19
N ALA A 193 2.19 -7.59 -10.94
CA ALA A 193 3.14 -7.24 -12.00
C ALA A 193 4.55 -6.98 -11.48
N ALA A 194 4.70 -6.29 -10.35
CA ALA A 194 6.01 -6.05 -9.73
C ALA A 194 6.65 -7.35 -9.25
N THR A 195 5.87 -8.27 -8.67
CA THR A 195 6.36 -9.59 -8.25
C THR A 195 6.84 -10.42 -9.45
N GLN A 196 6.19 -10.27 -10.61
CA GLN A 196 6.61 -10.88 -11.87
C GLN A 196 7.92 -10.27 -12.40
N SER A 197 7.96 -8.93 -12.52
CA SER A 197 9.11 -8.18 -13.05
C SER A 197 10.40 -8.38 -12.24
N GLN A 198 10.32 -8.48 -10.90
CA GLN A 198 11.50 -8.69 -10.05
C GLN A 198 12.25 -10.01 -10.34
N ALA A 199 11.60 -11.01 -10.94
CA ALA A 199 12.29 -12.25 -11.31
C ALA A 199 12.89 -12.21 -12.73
N ASP A 200 12.26 -11.46 -13.65
CA ASP A 200 12.65 -11.45 -15.06
C ASP A 200 13.65 -10.34 -15.41
N GLY A 201 13.91 -9.39 -14.49
CA GLY A 201 14.91 -8.34 -14.67
C GLY A 201 14.51 -7.25 -15.67
N GLU A 202 13.27 -7.24 -16.15
CA GLU A 202 12.72 -6.24 -17.06
C GLU A 202 11.52 -5.53 -16.42
N ASP A 203 11.54 -4.18 -16.42
CA ASP A 203 10.40 -3.33 -16.03
C ASP A 203 9.33 -3.39 -17.14
N VAL A 204 8.40 -4.35 -17.05
CA VAL A 204 7.30 -4.51 -18.02
C VAL A 204 6.01 -3.91 -17.47
N SER A 205 5.17 -3.34 -18.35
CA SER A 205 3.93 -2.66 -17.93
C SER A 205 2.95 -3.59 -17.23
N ALA A 206 2.28 -3.08 -16.20
CA ALA A 206 1.38 -3.85 -15.33
C ALA A 206 0.24 -4.54 -16.10
N ASP A 207 -0.30 -3.91 -17.14
CA ASP A 207 -1.42 -4.46 -17.92
C ASP A 207 -1.04 -5.69 -18.77
N ALA A 208 0.24 -5.83 -19.13
CA ALA A 208 0.71 -6.96 -19.93
C ALA A 208 1.05 -8.19 -19.08
N LEU A 209 1.49 -7.98 -17.84
CA LEU A 209 2.05 -9.03 -16.97
C LEU A 209 1.00 -9.83 -16.17
N VAL A 210 -0.13 -9.22 -15.82
CA VAL A 210 -1.16 -9.84 -14.95
C VAL A 210 -1.71 -11.18 -15.49
N ASN A 211 -1.55 -11.47 -16.78
CA ASN A 211 -2.05 -12.69 -17.43
C ASN A 211 -1.01 -13.83 -17.58
N LEU A 212 0.26 -13.61 -17.19
CA LEU A 212 1.31 -14.62 -17.32
C LEU A 212 1.39 -15.52 -16.06
N PRO A 213 1.74 -16.81 -16.20
CA PRO A 213 1.95 -17.68 -15.06
C PRO A 213 3.18 -17.25 -14.25
N LEU A 214 3.08 -17.30 -12.92
CA LEU A 214 4.19 -17.00 -12.04
C LEU A 214 4.97 -18.29 -11.76
N SER A 215 6.28 -18.14 -11.52
CA SER A 215 7.12 -19.23 -11.03
C SER A 215 6.74 -19.62 -9.60
N ASP A 216 7.07 -20.86 -9.21
CA ASP A 216 6.76 -21.39 -7.88
C ASP A 216 7.32 -20.52 -6.74
N SER A 217 8.50 -19.93 -6.91
CA SER A 217 9.11 -19.02 -5.94
C SER A 217 8.29 -17.74 -5.78
N GLN A 218 7.76 -17.17 -6.86
CA GLN A 218 6.92 -15.97 -6.80
C GLN A 218 5.53 -16.25 -6.21
N LEU A 219 4.98 -17.44 -6.46
CA LEU A 219 3.71 -17.87 -5.88
C LEU A 219 3.79 -17.96 -4.35
N THR A 220 4.98 -18.22 -3.78
CA THR A 220 5.14 -18.33 -2.32
C THR A 220 4.71 -17.06 -1.57
N ALA A 221 4.90 -15.86 -2.14
CA ALA A 221 4.49 -14.59 -1.56
C ALA A 221 2.97 -14.49 -1.34
N PHE A 222 2.18 -15.16 -2.19
CA PHE A 222 0.72 -15.11 -2.15
C PHE A 222 0.08 -16.34 -1.48
N ARG A 223 0.87 -17.39 -1.18
CA ARG A 223 0.38 -18.60 -0.49
C ARG A 223 -0.29 -18.31 0.86
N PRO A 224 0.26 -17.45 1.74
CA PRO A 224 -0.37 -17.19 3.03
C PRO A 224 -1.74 -16.52 2.87
N LEU A 225 -1.91 -15.64 1.87
CA LEU A 225 -3.17 -14.97 1.57
C LEU A 225 -4.28 -15.96 1.19
N VAL A 226 -3.98 -16.90 0.30
CA VAL A 226 -4.95 -17.94 -0.12
C VAL A 226 -5.21 -18.94 1.02
N ARG A 227 -4.20 -19.26 1.83
CA ARG A 227 -4.35 -20.11 3.02
C ARG A 227 -5.32 -19.46 4.02
N GLU A 228 -5.13 -18.19 4.35
CA GLU A 228 -6.01 -17.43 5.26
C GLU A 228 -7.44 -17.37 4.70
N LEU A 229 -7.60 -17.07 3.41
CA LEU A 229 -8.91 -17.09 2.74
C LEU A 229 -9.60 -18.45 2.90
N THR A 230 -8.88 -19.54 2.61
CA THR A 230 -9.39 -20.91 2.71
C THR A 230 -9.74 -21.25 4.16
N GLN A 231 -8.95 -20.80 5.12
CA GLN A 231 -9.20 -21.01 6.54
C GLN A 231 -10.47 -20.28 7.00
N ARG A 232 -10.64 -19.01 6.62
CA ARG A 232 -11.86 -18.23 6.89
C ARG A 232 -13.11 -18.86 6.28
N LEU A 233 -13.01 -19.39 5.06
CA LEU A 233 -14.09 -20.12 4.41
C LEU A 233 -14.43 -21.43 5.15
N LYS A 234 -13.42 -22.15 5.67
CA LYS A 234 -13.64 -23.35 6.49
C LYS A 234 -14.29 -23.01 7.83
N ASP A 235 -13.89 -21.90 8.44
CA ASP A 235 -14.38 -21.49 9.76
C ASP A 235 -15.81 -20.95 9.70
N LEU A 236 -16.23 -20.32 8.59
CA LEU A 236 -17.66 -20.07 8.30
C LEU A 236 -18.53 -21.34 8.45
N GLY A 237 -18.01 -22.51 8.10
CA GLY A 237 -18.73 -23.78 8.27
C GLY A 237 -18.81 -24.29 9.73
N LYS A 238 -17.95 -23.79 10.61
CA LYS A 238 -17.78 -24.25 12.01
C LYS A 238 -18.41 -23.33 13.06
N ILE A 239 -18.57 -22.03 12.78
CA ILE A 239 -19.03 -21.00 13.73
C ILE A 239 -20.38 -21.32 14.42
N ASP A 240 -21.23 -22.17 13.82
CA ASP A 240 -22.55 -22.49 14.36
C ASP A 240 -22.64 -23.83 15.16
N GLU A 241 -21.52 -24.53 15.42
CA GLU A 241 -21.50 -25.63 16.43
C GLU A 241 -21.66 -25.08 17.87
N ALA A 242 -21.35 -23.79 18.08
CA ALA A 242 -21.45 -23.10 19.37
C ALA A 242 -22.82 -22.41 19.60
N GLY A 243 -23.85 -22.85 18.88
CA GLY A 243 -25.24 -22.42 19.05
C GLY A 243 -25.86 -22.95 20.35
N SER A 244 -25.42 -22.37 21.46
CA SER A 244 -25.91 -22.49 22.84
C SER A 244 -27.41 -22.81 22.94
N GLU A 245 -27.74 -23.96 23.52
CA GLU A 245 -28.99 -24.19 24.22
C GLU A 245 -29.05 -23.23 25.42
N ALA A 246 -29.29 -21.94 25.17
CA ALA A 246 -29.57 -21.01 26.25
C ALA A 246 -30.88 -21.46 26.93
N PRO A 247 -30.86 -21.81 28.23
CA PRO A 247 -32.07 -22.22 28.94
C PRO A 247 -33.08 -21.06 28.93
N PRO A 248 -34.39 -21.35 28.88
CA PRO A 248 -35.41 -20.32 28.80
C PRO A 248 -35.34 -19.42 30.05
N GLY A 249 -35.22 -18.11 29.84
CA GLY A 249 -35.21 -17.14 30.93
C GLY A 249 -36.54 -17.12 31.69
N PRO A 250 -36.54 -16.82 33.00
CA PRO A 250 -37.72 -16.93 33.87
C PRO A 250 -38.94 -16.11 33.41
N LEU A 251 -38.73 -15.01 32.68
CA LEU A 251 -39.82 -14.21 32.10
C LEU A 251 -40.54 -14.87 30.92
N GLN A 252 -39.87 -15.76 30.16
CA GLN A 252 -40.51 -16.50 29.06
C GLN A 252 -41.49 -17.56 29.59
N ILE A 253 -41.20 -18.10 30.79
CA ILE A 253 -42.05 -19.07 31.49
C ILE A 253 -43.27 -18.36 32.08
N ALA A 254 -43.08 -17.18 32.69
CA ALA A 254 -44.16 -16.41 33.30
C ALA A 254 -45.20 -15.88 32.29
N LEU A 255 -44.80 -15.60 31.05
CA LEU A 255 -45.68 -15.04 30.02
C LEU A 255 -46.39 -16.08 29.15
N GLY A 256 -46.21 -17.38 29.41
CA GLY A 256 -46.82 -18.44 28.59
C GLY A 256 -46.40 -18.40 27.12
N LEU A 257 -45.31 -17.68 26.81
CA LEU A 257 -44.76 -17.56 25.47
C LEU A 257 -43.96 -18.83 25.18
N HIS A 258 -44.68 -19.94 24.97
CA HIS A 258 -44.10 -21.10 24.30
C HIS A 258 -43.47 -20.58 23.01
N ARG A 259 -42.15 -20.80 22.85
CA ARG A 259 -41.46 -20.57 21.58
C ARG A 259 -42.31 -21.21 20.50
N ARG A 260 -43.03 -20.41 19.70
CA ARG A 260 -43.46 -20.88 18.37
C ARG A 260 -42.23 -21.53 17.77
N PRO A 261 -42.32 -22.73 17.19
CA PRO A 261 -41.19 -23.32 16.51
C PRO A 261 -40.79 -22.30 15.44
N LYS A 262 -39.74 -21.52 15.70
CA LYS A 262 -39.09 -20.72 14.66
C LYS A 262 -38.86 -21.72 13.55
N PRO A 263 -39.28 -21.45 12.29
CA PRO A 263 -38.99 -22.35 11.19
C PRO A 263 -37.52 -22.70 11.31
N LYS A 264 -37.23 -24.00 11.44
CA LYS A 264 -35.86 -24.48 11.56
C LYS A 264 -35.23 -24.26 10.18
N VAL A 265 -34.85 -23.01 9.90
CA VAL A 265 -33.98 -22.67 8.79
C VAL A 265 -32.76 -23.56 8.99
N GLY A 266 -32.60 -24.53 8.10
CA GLY A 266 -31.56 -25.55 8.22
C GLY A 266 -30.19 -24.89 8.34
N ARG A 267 -29.23 -25.59 8.94
CA ARG A 267 -27.85 -25.12 9.14
C ARG A 267 -27.27 -24.42 7.90
N GLN A 268 -27.44 -25.02 6.73
CA GLN A 268 -27.01 -24.47 5.45
C GLN A 268 -27.75 -23.19 5.04
N ALA A 269 -29.04 -23.07 5.36
CA ALA A 269 -29.83 -21.91 5.03
C ALA A 269 -29.54 -20.71 5.95
N ARG A 270 -29.01 -20.92 7.17
CA ARG A 270 -28.54 -19.83 8.05
C ARG A 270 -27.24 -19.20 7.59
N LEU A 271 -26.33 -20.02 7.04
CA LEU A 271 -25.08 -19.54 6.41
C LEU A 271 -25.38 -18.55 5.29
N LEU A 272 -26.52 -18.67 4.60
CA LEU A 272 -26.90 -17.75 3.53
C LEU A 272 -27.08 -16.30 3.99
N PHE A 273 -27.36 -16.08 5.27
CA PHE A 273 -27.67 -14.77 5.84
C PHE A 273 -26.54 -14.19 6.70
N LEU A 274 -25.39 -14.87 6.79
CA LEU A 274 -24.24 -14.31 7.49
C LEU A 274 -23.65 -13.15 6.66
N PRO A 275 -23.52 -11.94 7.23
CA PRO A 275 -22.94 -10.80 6.50
C PRO A 275 -21.49 -11.09 6.08
N GLU A 276 -20.74 -11.82 6.92
CA GLU A 276 -19.37 -12.25 6.64
C GLU A 276 -19.25 -13.15 5.40
N ARG A 277 -20.30 -13.94 5.08
CA ARG A 277 -20.31 -14.79 3.88
C ARG A 277 -20.23 -13.95 2.61
N ASN A 278 -20.99 -12.86 2.54
CA ASN A 278 -21.00 -12.00 1.35
C ASN A 278 -19.65 -11.31 1.17
N THR A 279 -19.05 -10.80 2.25
CA THR A 279 -17.71 -10.21 2.22
C THR A 279 -16.66 -11.21 1.74
N LEU A 280 -16.66 -12.43 2.29
CA LEU A 280 -15.71 -13.48 1.88
C LEU A 280 -15.96 -13.96 0.45
N LEU A 281 -17.22 -14.05 0.00
CA LEU A 281 -17.55 -14.41 -1.38
C LEU A 281 -17.11 -13.33 -2.37
N ASN A 282 -17.31 -12.06 -2.03
CA ASN A 282 -16.81 -10.95 -2.83
C ASN A 282 -15.27 -10.97 -2.92
N LEU A 283 -14.59 -11.19 -1.78
CA LEU A 283 -13.14 -11.31 -1.73
C LEU A 283 -12.64 -12.49 -2.58
N THR A 284 -13.28 -13.66 -2.51
CA THR A 284 -12.92 -14.81 -3.37
C THR A 284 -13.09 -14.49 -4.85
N THR A 285 -14.18 -13.82 -5.21
CA THR A 285 -14.48 -13.44 -6.60
C THR A 285 -13.47 -12.42 -7.12
N TRP A 286 -13.06 -11.49 -6.25
CA TRP A 286 -12.05 -10.50 -6.56
C TRP A 286 -10.69 -11.15 -6.77
N LEU A 287 -10.23 -11.98 -5.83
CA LEU A 287 -8.94 -12.67 -5.94
C LEU A 287 -8.90 -13.59 -7.16
N ALA A 288 -10.01 -14.23 -7.52
CA ALA A 288 -10.12 -15.06 -8.72
C ALA A 288 -9.81 -14.33 -10.05
N LYS A 289 -9.81 -12.99 -10.06
CA LYS A 289 -9.36 -12.21 -11.23
C LYS A 289 -7.88 -12.42 -11.54
N TYR A 290 -7.06 -12.71 -10.52
CA TYR A 290 -5.61 -12.80 -10.64
C TYR A 290 -5.20 -14.27 -10.83
N PRO A 291 -4.54 -14.64 -11.94
CA PRO A 291 -4.12 -16.02 -12.22
C PRO A 291 -3.25 -16.66 -11.14
N VAL A 292 -2.52 -15.84 -10.38
CA VAL A 292 -1.75 -16.21 -9.17
C VAL A 292 -2.61 -17.04 -8.22
N THR A 293 -3.86 -16.65 -8.00
CA THR A 293 -4.72 -17.32 -7.00
C THR A 293 -5.11 -18.72 -7.43
N ALA A 294 -5.33 -18.94 -8.73
CA ALA A 294 -5.59 -20.27 -9.28
C ALA A 294 -4.34 -21.18 -9.19
N GLN A 295 -3.15 -20.62 -9.42
CA GLN A 295 -1.89 -21.38 -9.36
C GLN A 295 -1.50 -21.77 -7.93
N VAL A 296 -1.78 -20.91 -6.96
CA VAL A 296 -1.53 -21.20 -5.53
C VAL A 296 -2.40 -22.33 -4.98
N ILE A 297 -3.57 -22.58 -5.57
CA ILE A 297 -4.53 -23.60 -5.10
C ILE A 297 -4.16 -25.01 -5.59
N GLN A 298 -3.32 -25.13 -6.64
CA GLN A 298 -2.87 -26.41 -7.20
C GLN A 298 -1.84 -27.09 -6.30
#